data_AF-A0A7S1DCC5-F1
#
_entry.id   AF-A0A7S1DCC5-F1
#
_cell.length_a   1.000
_cell.length_b   1.000
_cell.length_c   1.000
_cell.angle_alpha   90.00
_cell.angle_beta   90.00
_cell.angle_gamma   90.00
#
_symmetry.space_group_name_H-M   'P 1'
#
loop_
_entity.id
_entity.type
_entity.pdbx_description
1 polymer ?
#
loop_
_entity_poly.entity_id
_entity_poly.type
_entity_poly.pdbx_seq_one_letter_code
_entity_poly.pdbx_strand_id
1 'polypeptide(L)'
;EEQGRFDEALWMHTKSKQLKQTVTPDSLHLASTFNNIGVVLFHRQEHEEALRMYEMAREMQQRLGPDTLDLAFTLNNIGELYLMARNQVTVADELFAEARGIIEAQAPESPEHGDVLRNIANVRKEEGRFDEAWELHRRARQLLETAVPDSPVLAKTLRDTADIL
;
A
#
# COMPACT_ATOMS: atom_id res chain seq x y z
N GLU A 1 0.76 20.56 -13.95
CA GLU A 1 1.70 19.56 -14.51
C GLU A 1 1.46 18.15 -13.98
N GLU A 2 1.17 17.97 -12.68
CA GLU A 2 0.94 16.65 -12.06
C GLU A 2 -0.22 15.86 -12.70
N GLN A 3 -1.34 16.53 -12.98
CA GLN A 3 -2.50 15.91 -13.63
C GLN A 3 -2.17 15.31 -15.00
N GLY A 4 -1.36 16.01 -15.80
CA GLY A 4 -0.93 15.52 -17.12
C GLY A 4 -0.02 14.29 -17.03
N ARG A 5 0.81 14.21 -15.99
CA ARG A 5 1.64 13.02 -15.72
C ARG A 5 0.79 11.83 -15.30
N PHE A 6 -0.30 12.03 -14.55
CA PHE A 6 -1.23 10.95 -14.21
C PHE A 6 -2.03 10.47 -15.42
N ASP A 7 -2.46 11.37 -16.32
CA ASP A 7 -3.10 10.99 -17.59
C ASP A 7 -2.16 10.10 -18.45
N GLU A 8 -0.90 10.50 -18.56
CA GLU A 8 0.11 9.74 -19.31
C GLU A 8 0.40 8.38 -18.65
N ALA A 9 0.57 8.33 -17.32
CA ALA A 9 0.79 7.09 -16.59
C ALA A 9 -0.40 6.13 -16.74
N LEU A 10 -1.63 6.64 -16.63
CA LEU A 10 -2.84 5.85 -16.80
C LEU A 10 -2.94 5.29 -18.22
N TRP A 11 -2.61 6.09 -19.23
CA TRP A 11 -2.57 5.65 -20.62
C TRP A 11 -1.54 4.54 -20.82
N MET A 12 -0.31 4.71 -20.32
CA MET A 12 0.77 3.71 -20.45
C MET A 12 0.40 2.40 -19.76
N HIS A 13 -0.11 2.46 -18.52
CA HIS A 13 -0.51 1.25 -17.81
C HIS A 13 -1.73 0.57 -18.44
N THR A 14 -2.70 1.34 -18.94
CA THR A 14 -3.87 0.77 -19.66
C THR A 14 -3.44 0.08 -20.95
N LYS A 15 -2.49 0.66 -21.69
CA LYS A 15 -1.92 0.03 -22.88
C LYS A 15 -1.14 -1.23 -22.54
N SER A 16 -0.31 -1.20 -21.49
CA SER A 16 0.38 -2.39 -20.96
C SER A 16 -0.60 -3.49 -20.57
N LYS A 17 -1.69 -3.13 -19.87
CA LYS A 17 -2.76 -4.06 -19.49
C LYS A 17 -3.36 -4.77 -20.71
N GLN A 18 -3.74 -4.01 -21.74
CA GLN A 18 -4.31 -4.58 -22.97
C GLN A 18 -3.34 -5.55 -23.66
N LEU A 19 -2.05 -5.21 -23.75
CA LEU A 19 -1.03 -6.07 -24.35
C LEU A 19 -0.77 -7.33 -23.51
N LYS A 20 -0.74 -7.22 -22.18
CA LYS A 20 -0.53 -8.36 -21.29
C LYS A 20 -1.74 -9.29 -21.25
N GLN A 21 -2.96 -8.75 -21.32
CA GLN A 21 -4.18 -9.56 -21.39
C GLN A 21 -4.23 -10.43 -22.65
N THR A 22 -3.64 -10.01 -23.76
CA THR A 22 -3.60 -10.81 -24.99
C THR A 22 -2.47 -11.84 -25.01
N VAL A 23 -1.33 -11.56 -24.36
CA VAL A 23 -0.12 -12.40 -24.43
C VAL A 23 0.03 -13.33 -23.22
N THR A 24 -0.27 -12.84 -22.01
CA THR A 24 -0.18 -13.57 -20.73
C THR A 24 -1.30 -13.11 -19.79
N PRO A 25 -2.56 -13.53 -20.06
CA PRO A 25 -3.75 -13.07 -19.34
C PRO A 25 -3.75 -13.39 -17.85
N ASP A 26 -2.82 -14.23 -17.41
CA ASP A 26 -2.76 -14.75 -16.06
C ASP A 26 -1.33 -14.79 -15.53
N SER A 27 -0.80 -13.62 -15.21
CA SER A 27 0.59 -13.47 -14.75
C SER A 27 0.69 -12.46 -13.61
N LEU A 28 1.65 -12.68 -12.72
CA LEU A 28 1.98 -11.72 -11.65
C LEU A 28 2.30 -10.34 -12.24
N HIS A 29 2.91 -10.28 -13.44
CA HIS A 29 3.18 -9.02 -14.13
C HIS A 29 1.93 -8.25 -14.55
N LEU A 30 0.83 -8.94 -14.87
CA LEU A 30 -0.45 -8.29 -15.12
C LEU A 30 -1.06 -7.80 -13.80
N ALA A 31 -0.96 -8.58 -12.73
CA ALA A 31 -1.39 -8.16 -11.39
C ALA A 31 -0.67 -6.89 -10.91
N SER A 32 0.67 -6.81 -11.02
CA SER A 32 1.41 -5.58 -10.67
C SER A 32 1.01 -4.40 -11.57
N THR A 33 0.57 -4.65 -12.81
CA THR A 33 0.04 -3.58 -13.69
C THR A 33 -1.28 -3.04 -13.15
N PHE A 34 -2.18 -3.90 -12.71
CA PHE A 34 -3.43 -3.48 -12.06
C PHE A 34 -3.15 -2.67 -10.78
N ASN A 35 -2.24 -3.13 -9.92
CA ASN A 35 -1.85 -2.37 -8.73
C ASN A 35 -1.33 -0.97 -9.09
N ASN A 36 -0.46 -0.85 -10.09
CA ASN A 36 0.07 0.45 -10.50
C ASN A 36 -0.99 1.38 -11.10
N ILE A 37 -1.98 0.84 -11.84
CA ILE A 37 -3.15 1.63 -12.28
C ILE A 37 -3.92 2.12 -11.05
N GLY A 38 -4.12 1.26 -10.05
CA GLY A 38 -4.75 1.62 -8.79
C GLY A 38 -4.06 2.79 -8.10
N VAL A 39 -2.72 2.80 -8.03
CA VAL A 39 -1.93 3.89 -7.44
C VAL A 39 -2.17 5.21 -8.18
N VAL A 40 -2.15 5.18 -9.52
CA VAL A 40 -2.40 6.38 -10.33
C VAL A 40 -3.82 6.93 -10.10
N LEU A 41 -4.82 6.04 -10.05
CA LEU A 41 -6.21 6.43 -9.80
C LEU A 41 -6.41 6.97 -8.38
N PHE A 42 -5.74 6.38 -7.39
CA PHE A 42 -5.76 6.86 -6.01
C PHE A 42 -5.24 8.30 -5.92
N HIS A 43 -4.11 8.61 -6.56
CA HIS A 43 -3.59 9.97 -6.61
C HIS A 43 -4.50 10.96 -7.34
N ARG A 44 -5.37 10.49 -8.24
CA ARG A 44 -6.42 11.28 -8.89
C ARG A 44 -7.69 11.42 -8.07
N GLN A 45 -7.73 10.86 -6.86
CA GLN A 45 -8.91 10.78 -5.99
C GLN A 45 -10.06 9.93 -6.56
N GLU A 46 -9.78 9.07 -7.54
CA GLU A 46 -10.72 8.12 -8.13
C GLU A 46 -10.73 6.82 -7.29
N HIS A 47 -11.16 6.93 -6.04
CA HIS A 47 -10.99 5.86 -5.03
C HIS A 47 -11.73 4.57 -5.38
N GLU A 48 -12.93 4.65 -5.96
CA GLU A 48 -13.69 3.45 -6.31
C GLU A 48 -13.06 2.70 -7.50
N GLU A 49 -12.55 3.43 -8.49
CA GLU A 49 -11.79 2.87 -9.59
C GLU A 49 -10.47 2.26 -9.10
N ALA A 50 -9.76 2.96 -8.21
CA ALA A 50 -8.51 2.49 -7.63
C ALA A 50 -8.72 1.16 -6.87
N LEU A 51 -9.74 1.10 -6.02
CA LEU A 51 -10.08 -0.11 -5.28
C LEU A 51 -10.37 -1.28 -6.22
N ARG A 52 -11.15 -1.06 -7.29
CA ARG A 52 -11.40 -2.12 -8.29
C ARG A 52 -10.11 -2.65 -8.91
N MET A 53 -9.14 -1.77 -9.21
CA MET A 53 -7.85 -2.20 -9.77
C MET A 53 -7.01 -2.96 -8.76
N TYR A 54 -6.95 -2.52 -7.51
CA TYR A 54 -6.24 -3.25 -6.46
C TYR A 54 -6.87 -4.63 -6.18
N GLU A 55 -8.19 -4.72 -6.15
CA GLU A 55 -8.89 -5.99 -5.94
C GLU A 55 -8.61 -7.01 -7.06
N MET A 56 -8.59 -6.55 -8.31
CA MET A 56 -8.16 -7.39 -9.44
C MET A 56 -6.70 -7.86 -9.29
N ALA A 57 -5.80 -6.99 -8.82
CA ALA A 57 -4.41 -7.37 -8.55
C ALA A 57 -4.32 -8.42 -7.44
N ARG A 58 -5.04 -8.21 -6.33
CA ARG A 58 -5.09 -9.10 -5.17
C ARG A 58 -5.56 -10.49 -5.56
N GLU A 59 -6.68 -10.61 -6.28
CA GLU A 59 -7.22 -11.90 -6.72
C GLU A 59 -6.21 -12.68 -7.56
N MET A 60 -5.54 -12.01 -8.50
CA MET A 60 -4.51 -12.64 -9.32
C MET A 60 -3.29 -13.05 -8.49
N GLN A 61 -2.82 -12.20 -7.59
CA GLN A 61 -1.66 -12.46 -6.73
C GLN A 61 -1.93 -13.63 -5.78
N GLN A 62 -3.09 -13.66 -5.11
CA GLN A 62 -3.47 -14.77 -4.23
C GLN A 62 -3.52 -16.11 -4.98
N ARG A 63 -3.99 -16.12 -6.23
CA ARG A 63 -4.07 -17.33 -7.03
C ARG A 63 -2.73 -17.79 -7.60
N LEU A 64 -1.85 -16.86 -7.96
CA LEU A 64 -0.58 -17.17 -8.65
C LEU A 64 0.64 -17.23 -7.71
N GLY A 65 0.56 -16.60 -6.54
CA GLY A 65 1.67 -16.45 -5.59
C GLY A 65 1.20 -15.81 -4.28
N PRO A 66 0.56 -16.60 -3.38
CA PRO A 66 -0.12 -16.10 -2.19
C PRO A 66 0.80 -15.52 -1.11
N ASP A 67 2.12 -15.63 -1.25
CA ASP A 67 3.11 -15.09 -0.31
C ASP A 67 4.14 -14.24 -1.06
N THR A 68 3.70 -13.27 -1.85
CA THR A 68 4.60 -12.36 -2.58
C THR A 68 4.61 -10.98 -1.97
N LEU A 69 5.76 -10.29 -1.98
CA LEU A 69 5.84 -8.88 -1.58
C LEU A 69 4.87 -8.00 -2.38
N ASP A 70 4.66 -8.32 -3.65
CA ASP A 70 3.66 -7.70 -4.52
C ASP A 70 2.23 -7.80 -3.95
N LEU A 71 1.84 -8.94 -3.35
CA LEU A 71 0.56 -9.08 -2.65
C LEU A 71 0.51 -8.20 -1.42
N ALA A 72 1.57 -8.17 -0.62
CA ALA A 72 1.63 -7.33 0.58
C ALA A 72 1.46 -5.83 0.25
N PHE A 73 2.06 -5.36 -0.85
CA PHE A 73 1.89 -3.99 -1.31
C PHE A 73 0.45 -3.70 -1.73
N THR A 74 -0.18 -4.61 -2.48
CA THR A 74 -1.58 -4.48 -2.85
C THR A 74 -2.48 -4.43 -1.62
N LEU A 75 -2.25 -5.31 -0.63
CA LEU A 75 -3.02 -5.35 0.62
C LEU A 75 -2.88 -4.05 1.42
N ASN A 76 -1.67 -3.50 1.54
CA ASN A 76 -1.44 -2.21 2.18
C ASN A 76 -2.22 -1.09 1.48
N ASN A 77 -2.19 -1.03 0.14
CA ASN A 77 -2.91 -0.01 -0.63
C ASN A 77 -4.45 -0.13 -0.46
N ILE A 78 -4.97 -1.35 -0.44
CA ILE A 78 -6.40 -1.60 -0.18
C ILE A 78 -6.75 -1.15 1.24
N GLY A 79 -5.95 -1.52 2.24
CA GLY A 79 -6.15 -1.12 3.63
C GLY A 79 -6.18 0.40 3.81
N GLU A 80 -5.24 1.12 3.19
CA GLU A 80 -5.21 2.59 3.21
C GLU A 80 -6.51 3.18 2.63
N LEU A 81 -7.00 2.62 1.53
CA LEU A 81 -8.24 3.08 0.91
C LEU A 81 -9.47 2.82 1.78
N TYR A 82 -9.58 1.64 2.40
CA TYR A 82 -10.67 1.35 3.33
C TYR A 82 -10.66 2.28 4.55
N LEU A 83 -9.49 2.63 5.05
CA LEU A 83 -9.33 3.58 6.15
C LEU A 83 -9.76 4.99 5.71
N MET A 84 -9.22 5.51 4.60
CA MET A 84 -9.42 6.91 4.20
C MET A 84 -10.74 7.19 3.49
N ALA A 85 -11.20 6.29 2.62
CA ALA A 85 -12.37 6.54 1.77
C ALA A 85 -13.66 5.94 2.34
N ARG A 86 -13.57 4.92 3.20
CA ARG A 86 -14.74 4.18 3.71
C ARG A 86 -14.85 4.16 5.22
N ASN A 87 -13.85 4.67 5.95
CA ASN A 87 -13.79 4.64 7.41
C ASN A 87 -14.02 3.24 8.00
N GLN A 88 -13.55 2.19 7.30
CA GLN A 88 -13.68 0.80 7.72
C GLN A 88 -12.40 0.33 8.39
N VAL A 89 -12.21 0.78 9.63
CA VAL A 89 -10.99 0.56 10.43
C VAL A 89 -10.68 -0.93 10.60
N THR A 90 -11.68 -1.75 10.93
CA THR A 90 -11.48 -3.21 11.13
C THR A 90 -10.98 -3.91 9.87
N VAL A 91 -11.55 -3.58 8.71
CA VAL A 91 -11.14 -4.17 7.42
C VAL A 91 -9.71 -3.73 7.08
N ALA A 92 -9.40 -2.45 7.29
CA ALA A 92 -8.05 -1.95 7.06
C ALA A 92 -7.02 -2.65 7.96
N ASP A 93 -7.34 -2.86 9.25
CA ASP A 93 -6.45 -3.51 10.20
C ASP A 93 -6.13 -4.96 9.82
N GLU A 94 -7.13 -5.73 9.39
CA GLU A 94 -6.95 -7.10 8.91
C GLU A 94 -6.02 -7.14 7.69
N LEU A 95 -6.22 -6.24 6.72
CA LEU A 95 -5.39 -6.13 5.52
C LEU A 95 -3.95 -5.74 5.84
N PHE A 96 -3.75 -4.78 6.75
CA PHE A 96 -2.40 -4.39 7.17
C PHE A 96 -1.70 -5.51 7.94
N ALA A 97 -2.43 -6.27 8.77
CA ALA A 97 -1.86 -7.40 9.49
C ALA A 97 -1.41 -8.51 8.54
N GLU A 98 -2.21 -8.82 7.50
CA GLU A 98 -1.83 -9.76 6.44
C GLU A 98 -0.59 -9.29 5.68
N ALA A 99 -0.57 -8.02 5.24
CA ALA A 99 0.58 -7.42 4.56
C ALA A 99 1.84 -7.47 5.43
N ARG A 100 1.73 -7.15 6.73
CA ARG A 100 2.85 -7.20 7.68
C ARG A 100 3.42 -8.61 7.78
N GLY A 101 2.58 -9.64 7.90
CA GLY A 101 3.05 -11.03 8.01
C GLY A 101 3.91 -11.46 6.81
N ILE A 102 3.50 -11.08 5.60
CA ILE A 102 4.26 -11.38 4.37
C ILE A 102 5.61 -10.64 4.36
N ILE A 103 5.60 -9.34 4.67
CA ILE A 103 6.80 -8.50 4.63
C ILE A 103 7.79 -8.87 5.74
N GLU A 104 7.34 -9.13 6.96
CA GLU A 104 8.20 -9.58 8.07
C GLU A 104 8.96 -10.86 7.73
N ALA A 105 8.32 -11.78 6.99
CA ALA A 105 8.95 -13.04 6.60
C ALA A 105 10.00 -12.90 5.49
N GLN A 106 9.86 -11.92 4.60
CA GLN A 106 10.65 -11.84 3.36
C GLN A 106 11.59 -10.63 3.28
N ALA A 107 11.18 -9.50 3.85
CA ALA A 107 11.89 -8.24 3.77
C ALA A 107 11.70 -7.39 5.05
N PRO A 108 12.08 -7.90 6.25
CA PRO A 108 11.80 -7.24 7.53
C PRO A 108 12.47 -5.88 7.71
N GLU A 109 13.50 -5.56 6.93
CA GLU A 109 14.23 -4.29 6.98
C GLU A 109 13.88 -3.35 5.81
N SER A 110 12.82 -3.64 5.05
CA SER A 110 12.45 -2.83 3.89
C SER A 110 11.71 -1.54 4.28
N PRO A 111 11.79 -0.48 3.45
CA PRO A 111 11.00 0.74 3.67
C PRO A 111 9.49 0.48 3.62
N GLU A 112 9.03 -0.50 2.84
CA GLU A 112 7.62 -0.87 2.74
C GLU A 112 7.11 -1.51 4.03
N HIS A 113 7.97 -2.25 4.75
CA HIS A 113 7.64 -2.67 6.11
C HIS A 113 7.37 -1.45 7.00
N GLY A 114 8.20 -0.41 6.88
CA GLY A 114 8.00 0.85 7.60
C GLY A 114 6.66 1.52 7.28
N ASP A 115 6.24 1.51 6.02
CA ASP A 115 4.95 2.10 5.62
C ASP A 115 3.75 1.33 6.19
N VAL A 116 3.77 -0.02 6.13
CA VAL A 116 2.73 -0.87 6.75
C VAL A 116 2.67 -0.64 8.26
N LEU A 117 3.81 -0.61 8.95
CA LEU A 117 3.84 -0.36 10.39
C LEU A 117 3.30 1.01 10.76
N ARG A 118 3.57 2.06 9.97
CA ARG A 118 2.97 3.39 10.16
C ARG A 118 1.45 3.33 10.04
N ASN A 119 0.93 2.62 9.04
CA ASN A 119 -0.51 2.50 8.82
C ASN A 119 -1.20 1.76 9.98
N ILE A 120 -0.59 0.67 10.48
CA ILE A 120 -1.09 -0.04 11.68
C ILE A 120 -1.02 0.88 12.90
N ALA A 121 0.07 1.63 13.08
CA ALA A 121 0.22 2.56 14.20
C ALA A 121 -0.89 3.62 14.22
N ASN A 122 -1.24 4.17 13.05
CA ASN A 122 -2.36 5.09 12.91
C ASN A 122 -3.69 4.44 13.31
N VAL A 123 -3.94 3.18 12.93
CA VAL A 123 -5.12 2.43 13.40
C VAL A 123 -5.11 2.29 14.93
N ARG A 124 -3.98 1.91 15.55
CA ARG A 124 -3.86 1.79 17.01
C ARG A 124 -4.09 3.12 17.73
N LYS A 125 -3.65 4.23 17.14
CA LYS A 125 -3.92 5.58 17.66
C LYS A 125 -5.42 5.89 17.68
N GLU A 126 -6.14 5.59 16.59
CA GLU A 126 -7.60 5.78 16.54
C GLU A 126 -8.34 4.88 17.55
N GLU A 127 -7.79 3.72 17.89
CA GLU A 127 -8.29 2.83 18.95
C GLU A 127 -7.94 3.32 20.38
N GLY A 128 -7.17 4.40 20.53
CA GLY A 128 -6.69 4.91 21.83
C GLY A 128 -5.53 4.10 22.43
N ARG A 129 -4.90 3.21 21.66
CA ARG A 129 -3.77 2.36 22.08
C ARG A 129 -2.44 3.06 21.80
N PHE A 130 -2.20 4.16 22.50
CA PHE A 130 -1.09 5.07 22.23
C PHE A 130 0.30 4.44 22.42
N ASP A 131 0.50 3.60 23.44
CA ASP A 131 1.80 2.93 23.67
C ASP A 131 2.18 2.01 22.50
N GLU A 132 1.21 1.27 21.97
CA GLU A 132 1.42 0.39 20.83
C GLU A 132 1.64 1.18 19.54
N ALA A 133 0.85 2.25 19.33
CA ALA A 133 1.04 3.15 18.21
C ALA A 133 2.44 3.78 18.22
N TRP A 134 2.91 4.21 19.39
CA TRP A 134 4.24 4.81 19.54
C TRP A 134 5.36 3.83 19.18
N GLU A 135 5.30 2.60 19.67
CA GLU A 135 6.33 1.60 19.37
C GLU A 135 6.36 1.23 17.88
N LEU A 136 5.18 1.11 17.26
CA LEU A 136 5.06 0.86 15.82
C LEU A 136 5.60 2.03 14.99
N HIS A 137 5.26 3.28 15.33
CA HIS A 137 5.81 4.46 14.66
C HIS A 137 7.32 4.59 14.83
N ARG A 138 7.85 4.27 16.02
CA ARG A 138 9.29 4.25 16.29
C ARG A 138 10.00 3.26 15.37
N ARG A 139 9.46 2.04 15.24
CA ARG A 139 10.02 1.02 14.34
C ARG A 139 9.89 1.42 12.87
N ALA A 140 8.73 1.94 12.45
CA ALA A 140 8.52 2.46 11.10
C ALA A 140 9.53 3.53 10.74
N ARG A 141 9.75 4.49 11.64
CA ARG A 141 10.75 5.55 11.46
C ARG A 141 12.15 5.00 11.28
N GLN A 142 12.59 4.05 12.12
CA GLN A 142 13.92 3.46 12.02
C GLN A 142 14.19 2.83 10.63
N LEU A 143 13.20 2.11 10.10
CA LEU A 143 13.27 1.48 8.78
C LEU A 143 13.37 2.55 7.67
N LEU A 144 12.52 3.57 7.75
CA LEU A 144 12.44 4.63 6.74
C LEU A 144 13.64 5.58 6.77
N GLU A 145 14.18 5.93 7.94
CA GLU A 145 15.40 6.75 8.09
C GLU A 145 16.62 6.08 7.46
N THR A 146 16.71 4.75 7.56
CA THR A 146 17.84 4.00 7.01
C THR A 146 17.73 3.85 5.49
N ALA A 147 16.53 3.51 4.99
CA ALA A 147 16.34 3.17 3.59
C ALA A 147 16.04 4.39 2.70
N VAL A 148 15.27 5.35 3.20
CA VAL A 148 14.69 6.46 2.42
C VAL A 148 14.63 7.77 3.25
N PRO A 149 15.79 8.32 3.66
CA PRO A 149 15.88 9.45 4.60
C PRO A 149 15.25 10.77 4.12
N ASP A 150 15.11 10.96 2.80
CA ASP A 150 14.53 12.18 2.20
C ASP A 150 13.19 11.88 1.52
N SER A 151 12.32 11.12 2.18
CA SER A 151 11.07 10.65 1.59
C SER A 151 9.80 11.27 2.21
N PRO A 152 8.73 11.48 1.41
CA PRO A 152 7.44 11.93 1.92
C PRO A 152 6.85 10.97 2.97
N VAL A 153 7.10 9.67 2.82
CA VAL A 153 6.64 8.64 3.77
C VAL A 153 7.28 8.83 5.15
N LEU A 154 8.59 9.12 5.21
CA LEU A 154 9.27 9.42 6.47
C LEU A 154 8.74 10.72 7.09
N ALA A 155 8.54 11.77 6.28
CA ALA A 155 7.97 13.03 6.77
C ALA A 155 6.58 12.83 7.40
N LYS A 156 5.71 12.03 6.78
CA LYS A 156 4.41 11.64 7.36
C LYS A 156 4.59 10.87 8.67
N THR A 157 5.47 9.86 8.70
CA THR A 157 5.74 9.08 9.91
C THR A 157 6.24 9.95 11.05
N LEU A 158 7.13 10.90 10.80
CA LEU A 158 7.64 11.83 11.82
C LEU A 158 6.53 12.71 12.41
N ARG A 159 5.66 13.26 11.55
CA ARG A 159 4.48 14.02 12.00
C ARG A 159 3.55 13.14 12.83
N ASP A 160 3.19 11.96 12.33
CA ASP A 160 2.24 11.06 13.01
C ASP A 160 2.81 10.58 14.36
N THR A 161 4.14 10.38 14.45
CA THR A 161 4.83 10.06 15.71
C THR A 161 4.75 11.23 16.70
N ALA A 162 4.90 12.47 16.22
CA ALA A 162 4.83 13.67 17.06
C ALA A 162 3.42 13.89 17.64
N ASP A 163 2.36 13.52 16.89
CA ASP A 163 0.97 13.67 17.33
C ASP A 163 0.57 12.70 18.47
N ILE A 164 1.40 11.70 18.77
CA ILE A 164 1.16 10.69 19.83
C ILE A 164 1.90 11.03 21.13
N LEU A 165 2.87 11.96 21.09
CA LEU A 165 3.65 12.42 22.25
C LEU A 165 2.91 13.52 23.04
#